data_AF-A0A1Q2CQZ4-F1
#
_entry.id   AF-A0A1Q2CQZ4-F1
#
_cell.length_a   1.000
_cell.length_b   1.000
_cell.length_c   1.000
_cell.angle_alpha   90.00
_cell.angle_beta   90.00
_cell.angle_gamma   90.00
#
_symmetry.space_group_name_H-M   'P 1'
#
loop_
_entity.id
_entity.type
_entity.pdbx_description
1 polymer ?
#
loop_
_entity_poly.entity_id
_entity_poly.type
_entity_poly.pdbx_seq_one_letter_code
_entity_poly.pdbx_strand_id
1 'polypeptide(L)'
;MLAWLIAFLLTCAVEVPVVVALAKRDASVRVGRLVAVAFALQATHPLLWLLDPPSLGLLLVAEVGIVVVEGLLLWRLARMSGPTVALLVALIANCASFAVGLLLAPLLASIG
;
A
#
# COMPACT_ATOMS: atom_id res chain seq x y z
N MET A 1 -2.72 -20.55 0.07
CA MET A 1 -3.55 -19.72 0.98
C MET A 1 -2.73 -19.09 2.10
N LEU A 2 -1.91 -19.84 2.84
CA LEU A 2 -1.09 -19.28 3.92
C LEU A 2 -0.12 -18.19 3.44
N ALA A 3 0.61 -18.40 2.33
CA ALA A 3 1.51 -17.40 1.76
C ALA A 3 0.80 -16.09 1.39
N TRP A 4 -0.41 -16.17 0.84
CA TRP A 4 -1.25 -15.00 0.53
C TRP A 4 -1.66 -14.23 1.79
N LEU A 5 -2.06 -14.94 2.85
CA LEU A 5 -2.39 -14.31 4.13
C LEU A 5 -1.17 -13.65 4.75
N ILE A 6 0.00 -14.31 4.73
CA ILE A 6 1.25 -13.74 5.24
C ILE A 6 1.63 -12.47 4.46
N ALA A 7 1.57 -12.51 3.13
CA ALA A 7 1.83 -11.33 2.29
C ALA A 7 0.88 -10.17 2.67
N PHE A 8 -0.42 -10.44 2.80
CA PHE A 8 -1.41 -9.43 3.19
C PHE A 8 -1.16 -8.83 4.57
N LEU A 9 -0.84 -9.67 5.55
CA LEU A 9 -0.52 -9.21 6.90
C LEU A 9 0.77 -8.38 6.92
N LEU A 10 1.80 -8.78 6.15
CA LEU A 10 3.04 -8.01 6.01
C LEU A 10 2.78 -6.65 5.36
N THR A 11 2.01 -6.61 4.28
CA THR A 11 1.60 -5.35 3.64
C THR A 11 0.90 -4.45 4.66
N CYS A 12 -0.11 -4.96 5.38
CA CYS A 12 -0.81 -4.19 6.41
C CYS A 12 0.15 -3.69 7.50
N ALA A 13 1.08 -4.54 7.95
CA ALA A 13 2.04 -4.23 9.00
C ALA A 13 3.06 -3.16 8.59
N VAL A 14 3.32 -3.00 7.29
CA VAL A 14 4.24 -1.99 6.76
C VAL A 14 3.51 -0.72 6.34
N GLU A 15 2.49 -0.84 5.50
CA GLU A 15 1.85 0.31 4.86
C GLU A 15 1.01 1.12 5.82
N VAL A 16 0.18 0.48 6.65
CA VAL A 16 -0.72 1.20 7.56
C VAL A 16 0.07 2.11 8.51
N PRO A 17 1.15 1.65 9.19
CA PRO A 17 1.97 2.53 10.01
C PRO A 17 2.64 3.66 9.21
N VAL A 18 3.15 3.39 8.00
CA VAL A 18 3.79 4.40 7.16
C VAL A 18 2.80 5.49 6.74
N VAL A 19 1.63 5.08 6.21
CA VAL A 19 0.55 6.00 5.83
C VAL A 19 0.11 6.82 7.02
N VAL A 20 -0.16 6.19 8.17
CA VAL A 20 -0.59 6.90 9.38
C VAL A 20 0.50 7.86 9.87
N ALA A 21 1.77 7.44 9.90
CA ALA A 21 2.88 8.26 10.40
C ALA A 21 3.13 9.50 9.55
N LEU A 22 2.99 9.39 8.22
CA LEU A 22 3.22 10.49 7.28
C LEU A 22 1.98 11.37 7.13
N ALA A 23 0.81 10.80 6.87
CA ALA A 23 -0.40 11.57 6.58
C ALA A 23 -0.98 12.25 7.82
N LYS A 24 -0.75 11.75 9.04
CA LYS A 24 -1.19 12.44 10.28
C LYS A 24 -0.55 13.83 10.48
N ARG A 25 0.51 14.14 9.72
CA ARG A 25 1.16 15.46 9.74
C ARG A 25 0.32 16.52 9.03
N ASP A 26 -0.66 16.12 8.23
CA ASP A 26 -1.63 17.02 7.63
C ASP A 26 -2.71 17.39 8.66
N ALA A 27 -2.86 18.69 8.96
CA ALA A 27 -3.82 19.16 9.95
C ALA A 27 -5.30 18.90 9.56
N SER A 28 -5.58 18.63 8.29
CA SER A 28 -6.94 18.36 7.79
C SER A 28 -7.45 16.95 8.08
N VAL A 29 -6.55 16.01 8.38
CA VAL A 29 -6.94 14.61 8.57
C VAL A 29 -7.37 14.30 10.00
N ARG A 30 -8.33 13.39 10.12
CA ARG A 30 -8.73 12.80 11.41
C ARG A 30 -8.11 11.41 11.53
N VAL A 31 -7.33 11.16 12.58
CA VAL A 31 -6.55 9.90 12.72
C VAL A 31 -7.42 8.65 12.62
N GLY A 32 -8.58 8.60 13.28
CA GLY A 32 -9.47 7.43 13.19
C GLY A 32 -9.96 7.14 11.77
N ARG A 33 -10.24 8.20 10.98
CA ARG A 33 -10.59 8.06 9.56
C ARG A 33 -9.39 7.62 8.74
N LEU A 34 -8.22 8.19 9.00
CA LEU A 34 -6.98 7.85 8.31
C LEU A 34 -6.64 6.37 8.48
N VAL A 35 -6.74 5.83 9.70
CA VAL A 35 -6.51 4.41 9.97
C VAL A 35 -7.52 3.54 9.20
N ALA A 36 -8.80 3.88 9.24
CA ALA A 36 -9.83 3.13 8.51
C ALA A 36 -9.58 3.15 6.99
N VAL A 37 -9.21 4.31 6.43
CA VAL A 37 -8.86 4.44 5.01
C VAL A 37 -7.61 3.63 4.69
N ALA A 38 -6.55 3.71 5.50
CA ALA A 38 -5.32 2.94 5.28
C ALA A 38 -5.60 1.44 5.21
N PHE A 39 -6.38 0.88 6.15
CA PHE A 39 -6.80 -0.52 6.07
C PHE A 39 -7.65 -0.84 4.83
N ALA A 40 -8.55 0.06 4.43
CA ALA A 40 -9.37 -0.13 3.24
C ALA A 40 -8.54 -0.13 1.94
N LEU A 41 -7.47 0.66 1.87
CA LEU A 41 -6.58 0.70 0.71
C LEU A 41 -5.89 -0.64 0.46
N GLN A 42 -5.64 -1.45 1.50
CA GLN A 42 -5.00 -2.76 1.33
C GLN A 42 -5.79 -3.72 0.43
N ALA A 43 -7.06 -3.44 0.13
CA ALA A 43 -7.85 -4.20 -0.85
C ALA A 43 -7.27 -4.13 -2.28
N THR A 44 -6.45 -3.14 -2.62
CA THR A 44 -5.75 -3.04 -3.92
C THR A 44 -4.80 -4.22 -4.16
N HIS A 45 -4.22 -4.78 -3.10
CA HIS A 45 -3.17 -5.78 -3.19
C HIS A 45 -3.70 -7.16 -3.57
N PRO A 46 -4.74 -7.72 -2.90
CA PRO A 46 -5.40 -8.92 -3.39
C PRO A 46 -5.88 -8.80 -4.84
N LEU A 47 -6.35 -7.62 -5.26
CA LEU A 47 -6.73 -7.38 -6.65
C LEU A 47 -5.53 -7.45 -7.59
N LEU A 48 -4.40 -6.84 -7.24
CA LEU A 48 -3.15 -6.95 -8.01
C LEU A 48 -2.68 -8.40 -8.12
N TRP A 49 -2.68 -9.14 -7.02
CA TRP A 49 -2.22 -10.53 -7.00
C TRP A 49 -3.12 -11.46 -7.80
N LEU A 50 -4.41 -11.13 -7.92
CA LEU A 50 -5.34 -11.85 -8.81
C LEU A 50 -5.06 -11.57 -10.30
N LEU A 51 -4.50 -10.40 -10.64
CA LEU A 51 -4.14 -10.06 -12.02
C LEU A 51 -2.88 -10.80 -12.50
N ASP A 52 -2.03 -11.25 -11.57
CA ASP A 52 -0.77 -12.00 -11.82
C ASP A 52 0.01 -11.51 -13.07
N PRO A 53 0.54 -10.27 -13.04
CA PRO A 53 1.14 -9.66 -14.23
C PRO A 53 2.29 -10.52 -14.80
N PRO A 54 2.24 -10.96 -16.07
CA PRO A 54 3.16 -11.98 -16.60
C PRO A 54 4.56 -11.44 -16.93
N SER A 55 4.82 -10.15 -16.71
CA SER A 55 6.12 -9.53 -16.98
C SER A 55 6.41 -8.41 -15.99
N LEU A 56 7.71 -8.14 -15.78
CA LEU A 56 8.16 -7.05 -14.91
C LEU A 56 7.60 -5.69 -15.37
N GLY A 57 7.53 -5.44 -16.69
CA GLY A 57 6.99 -4.20 -17.23
C GLY A 57 5.51 -4.00 -16.86
N LEU A 58 4.69 -5.04 -16.98
CA LEU A 58 3.28 -4.98 -16.59
C LEU A 58 3.09 -4.90 -15.08
N LEU A 59 3.93 -5.57 -14.30
CA LEU A 59 3.95 -5.42 -12.85
C LEU A 59 4.21 -3.95 -12.47
N LEU A 60 5.25 -3.33 -13.03
CA LEU A 60 5.57 -1.93 -12.74
C LEU A 60 4.43 -0.97 -13.13
N VAL A 61 3.78 -1.21 -14.28
CA VAL A 61 2.61 -0.41 -14.70
C VAL A 61 1.46 -0.57 -13.69
N ALA A 62 1.20 -1.78 -13.23
CA ALA A 62 0.16 -2.06 -12.25
C ALA A 62 0.46 -1.42 -10.89
N GLU A 63 1.71 -1.53 -10.41
CA GLU A 63 2.19 -0.89 -9.17
C GLU A 63 2.05 0.64 -9.23
N VAL A 64 2.45 1.27 -10.35
CA VAL A 64 2.25 2.71 -10.56
C VAL A 64 0.75 3.05 -10.56
N GLY A 65 -0.07 2.22 -11.18
CA GLY A 65 -1.52 2.34 -11.14
C GLY A 65 -2.10 2.31 -9.72
N ILE A 66 -1.62 1.39 -8.89
CA ILE A 66 -2.01 1.27 -7.47
C ILE A 66 -1.62 2.52 -6.71
N VAL A 67 -0.36 2.98 -6.82
CA VAL A 67 0.09 4.21 -6.15
C VAL A 67 -0.79 5.40 -6.51
N VAL A 68 -1.19 5.53 -7.78
CA VAL A 68 -2.09 6.60 -8.22
C VAL A 68 -3.48 6.44 -7.61
N VAL A 69 -4.08 5.24 -7.69
CA VAL A 69 -5.41 4.96 -7.14
C VAL A 69 -5.43 5.19 -5.63
N GLU A 70 -4.47 4.63 -4.90
CA GLU A 70 -4.36 4.78 -3.45
C GLU A 70 -4.10 6.23 -3.05
N GLY A 71 -3.23 6.95 -3.73
CA GLY A 71 -2.99 8.36 -3.46
C GLY A 71 -4.24 9.22 -3.66
N LEU A 72 -5.01 8.96 -4.73
CA LEU A 72 -6.28 9.67 -4.99
C LEU A 72 -7.36 9.30 -3.96
N LEU A 73 -7.48 8.02 -3.60
CA LEU A 73 -8.42 7.56 -2.58
C LEU A 73 -8.03 8.10 -1.20
N LEU A 74 -6.75 8.11 -0.86
CA LEU A 74 -6.24 8.70 0.38
C LEU A 74 -6.57 10.18 0.44
N TRP A 75 -6.29 10.92 -0.64
CA TRP A 75 -6.65 12.34 -0.75
C TRP A 75 -8.15 12.57 -0.50
N ARG A 76 -9.01 11.85 -1.21
CA ARG A 76 -10.47 12.05 -1.17
C ARG A 76 -11.11 11.54 0.12
N LEU A 77 -10.76 10.33 0.54
CA LEU A 77 -11.40 9.64 1.65
C LEU A 77 -10.83 10.09 2.99
N ALA A 78 -9.50 10.23 3.13
CA ALA A 78 -8.91 10.77 4.35
C ALA A 78 -9.08 12.30 4.46
N ARG A 79 -9.46 12.97 3.37
CA ARG A 79 -9.61 14.42 3.23
C ARG A 79 -8.31 15.20 3.44
N MET A 80 -7.23 14.71 2.85
CA MET A 80 -5.95 15.41 2.87
C MET A 80 -6.04 16.74 2.12
N SER A 81 -5.22 17.71 2.53
CA SER A 81 -5.20 19.08 2.00
C SER A 81 -4.82 19.15 0.52
N GLY A 82 -3.97 18.24 0.04
CA GLY A 82 -3.47 18.25 -1.33
C GLY A 82 -3.24 16.86 -1.92
N PRO A 83 -3.57 16.66 -3.22
CA PRO A 83 -3.41 15.38 -3.89
C PRO A 83 -1.93 14.96 -4.03
N THR A 84 -1.02 15.92 -4.22
CA THR A 84 0.42 15.65 -4.35
C THR A 84 1.00 14.99 -3.09
N VAL A 85 0.63 15.50 -1.91
CA VAL A 85 1.09 14.93 -0.64
C VAL A 85 0.53 13.52 -0.45
N ALA A 86 -0.75 13.30 -0.80
CA ALA A 86 -1.37 11.99 -0.72
C ALA A 86 -0.70 10.96 -1.65
N LEU A 87 -0.38 11.36 -2.89
CA LEU A 87 0.37 10.54 -3.86
C LEU A 87 1.78 10.19 -3.34
N LEU A 88 2.49 11.15 -2.75
CA LEU A 88 3.80 10.89 -2.15
C LEU A 88 3.72 9.93 -0.97
N VAL A 89 2.69 10.05 -0.11
CA VAL A 89 2.48 9.10 0.99
C VAL A 89 2.19 7.70 0.46
N ALA A 90 1.31 7.56 -0.53
CA ALA A 90 1.01 6.27 -1.16
C ALA A 90 2.26 5.66 -1.81
N LEU A 91 3.05 6.46 -2.55
CA LEU A 91 4.30 6.02 -3.16
C LEU A 91 5.29 5.50 -2.11
N ILE A 92 5.51 6.25 -1.03
CA ILE A 92 6.45 5.84 0.03
C ILE A 92 5.98 4.55 0.72
N ALA A 93 4.67 4.41 0.97
CA ALA A 93 4.11 3.20 1.57
C ALA A 93 4.30 1.97 0.66
N ASN A 94 3.94 2.08 -0.62
CA ASN A 94 4.10 1.01 -1.60
C ASN A 94 5.57 0.64 -1.80
N CYS A 95 6.48 1.63 -1.92
CA CYS A 95 7.91 1.35 -2.03
C CYS A 95 8.47 0.65 -0.79
N ALA A 96 8.03 1.04 0.42
CA ALA A 96 8.45 0.38 1.65
C ALA A 96 7.93 -1.07 1.72
N SER A 97 6.67 -1.28 1.37
CA SER A 97 6.02 -2.59 1.31
C SER A 97 6.69 -3.52 0.31
N PHE A 98 6.92 -3.04 -0.91
CA PHE A 98 7.62 -3.75 -1.97
C PHE A 98 9.05 -4.11 -1.56
N ALA A 99 9.79 -3.18 -0.95
CA ALA A 99 11.14 -3.44 -0.46
C ALA A 99 11.16 -4.51 0.64
N VAL A 100 10.23 -4.47 1.59
CA VAL A 100 10.09 -5.52 2.63
C VAL A 100 9.73 -6.86 1.98
N GLY A 101 8.83 -6.87 0.99
CA GLY A 101 8.50 -8.06 0.22
C GLY A 101 9.71 -8.70 -0.45
N LEU A 102 10.54 -7.90 -1.13
CA LEU A 102 11.78 -8.38 -1.76
C LEU A 102 12.78 -8.95 -0.74
N LEU A 103 12.93 -8.30 0.41
CA LEU A 103 13.84 -8.75 1.46
C LEU A 103 13.40 -10.07 2.10
N LEU A 104 12.08 -10.27 2.26
CA LEU A 104 11.52 -11.46 2.89
C LEU A 104 11.21 -12.59 1.89
N ALA A 105 11.18 -12.32 0.58
CA ALA A 105 10.87 -13.32 -0.45
C ALA A 105 11.71 -14.61 -0.34
N PRO A 106 13.05 -14.57 -0.13
CA PRO A 106 13.85 -15.79 0.00
C PRO A 106 13.47 -16.61 1.24
N LEU A 107 13.17 -15.93 2.35
CA LEU A 107 12.72 -16.57 3.59
C LEU A 107 11.35 -17.21 3.40
N LEU A 108 10.39 -16.49 2.83
CA LEU A 108 9.03 -16.99 2.60
C LEU A 108 8.99 -18.18 1.63
N ALA A 109 9.88 -18.21 0.64
CA ALA A 109 10.02 -19.33 -0.29
C ALA A 109 10.54 -20.62 0.38
N SER A 110 11.14 -20.54 1.57
CA SER A 110 11.64 -21.70 2.32
C SER A 110 10.62 -22.35 3.26
N ILE A 111 9.47 -21.69 3.48
CA ILE A 111 8.43 -22.11 4.44
C ILE A 111 7.13 -22.53 3.74
N GLY A 112 7.07 -22.42 2.40
CA GLY A 112 5.94 -22.82 1.55
C GLY A 112 6.28 -24.02 0.70
#